data_AF-A0A645GVP2-F1
#
_entry.id   AF-A0A645GVP2-F1
#
_cell.length_a   1.000
_cell.length_b   1.000
_cell.length_c   1.000
_cell.angle_alpha   90.00
_cell.angle_beta   90.00
_cell.angle_gamma   90.00
#
_symmetry.space_group_name_H-M   'P 1'
#
loop_
_entity.id
_entity.type
_entity.pdbx_description
1 polymer ?
#
loop_
_entity_poly.entity_id
_entity_poly.type
_entity_poly.pdbx_seq_one_letter_code
_entity_poly.pdbx_strand_id
1 'polypeptide(L)'
;MDFRERISYRGVMIEGMPNMAYTQGYFRSSWTLRCDLVCDWVCRLLAHMREHGHAEVRPIVAAADAGMQRLSWIEADNFNAGYVLRAQDAMFGQGDRQPWRHDMEYAEERVALTAASLQDDALAYR
;
A
#
# COMPACT_ATOMS: atom_id res chain seq x y z
N MET A 1 12.23 8.49 -10.13
CA MET A 1 10.81 8.10 -10.02
C MET A 1 10.04 9.33 -9.54
N ASP A 2 9.00 9.74 -10.25
CA ASP A 2 8.07 10.76 -9.76
C ASP A 2 6.99 10.06 -8.91
N PHE A 3 6.82 10.45 -7.65
CA PHE A 3 5.85 9.85 -6.73
C PHE A 3 4.41 10.20 -7.10
N ARG A 4 4.18 11.36 -7.71
CA ARG A 4 2.84 11.83 -8.11
C ARG A 4 2.20 10.92 -9.15
N GLU A 5 3.03 10.23 -9.91
CA GLU A 5 2.65 9.24 -10.91
C GLU A 5 2.65 7.81 -10.36
N ARG A 6 2.72 7.61 -9.04
CA ARG A 6 2.62 6.29 -8.40
C ARG A 6 1.38 6.15 -7.56
N ILE A 7 1.05 4.91 -7.26
CA ILE A 7 -0.03 4.52 -6.36
C ILE A 7 0.49 3.59 -5.26
N SER A 8 -0.23 3.56 -4.15
CA SER A 8 0.07 2.68 -3.04
C SER A 8 -0.45 1.25 -3.29
N TYR A 9 0.36 0.25 -2.97
CA TYR A 9 -0.06 -1.14 -2.86
C TYR A 9 -0.38 -1.43 -1.39
N ARG A 10 -1.65 -1.69 -1.11
CA ARG A 10 -2.28 -1.98 0.19
C ARG A 10 -2.03 -0.93 1.26
N GLY A 11 -1.62 0.29 0.88
CA GLY A 11 -1.19 1.27 1.87
C GLY A 11 0.12 0.91 2.58
N VAL A 12 0.94 0.02 2.00
CA VAL A 12 2.18 -0.51 2.61
C VAL A 12 3.39 -0.28 1.71
N MET A 13 3.26 -0.49 0.40
CA MET A 13 4.35 -0.30 -0.56
C MET A 13 3.95 0.71 -1.63
N ILE A 14 4.92 1.22 -2.40
CA ILE A 14 4.67 2.18 -3.48
C ILE A 14 4.99 1.51 -4.82
N GLU A 15 4.08 1.65 -5.79
CA GLU A 15 4.24 1.14 -7.15
C GLU A 15 5.64 1.45 -7.71
N GLY A 16 6.31 0.39 -8.17
CA GLY A 16 7.62 0.45 -8.81
C GLY A 16 8.79 0.75 -7.88
N MET A 17 8.59 0.95 -6.58
CA MET A 17 9.69 1.15 -5.61
C MET A 17 10.19 -0.20 -5.08
N PRO A 18 11.49 -0.53 -5.17
CA PRO A 18 12.02 -1.79 -4.67
C PRO A 18 12.21 -1.78 -3.16
N ASN A 19 11.89 -2.91 -2.52
CA ASN A 19 12.26 -3.22 -1.14
C ASN A 19 11.92 -2.09 -0.14
N MET A 20 10.83 -1.36 -0.41
CA MET A 20 10.39 -0.24 0.41
C MET A 20 8.97 -0.50 0.90
N ALA A 21 8.81 -0.43 2.21
CA ALA A 21 7.52 -0.36 2.87
C ALA A 21 7.45 0.91 3.73
N TYR A 22 6.25 1.46 3.90
CA TYR A 22 5.96 2.54 4.83
C TYR A 22 4.75 2.20 5.69
N THR A 23 4.63 2.91 6.81
CA THR A 23 3.43 2.87 7.64
C THR A 23 2.88 4.28 7.79
N GLN A 24 1.60 4.43 7.47
CA GLN A 24 0.78 5.56 7.86
C GLN A 24 -0.29 4.97 8.77
N GLY A 25 -0.46 5.50 9.98
CA GLY A 25 -1.51 5.00 10.88
C GLY A 25 -2.90 5.53 10.56
N TYR A 26 -3.90 4.94 11.23
CA TYR A 26 -5.30 5.30 11.05
C TYR A 26 -5.60 6.73 11.50
N PHE A 27 -6.61 7.34 10.89
CA PHE A 27 -7.16 8.63 11.32
C PHE A 27 -8.08 8.49 12.55
N ARG A 28 -8.77 7.34 12.69
CA ARG A 28 -9.81 7.11 13.70
C ARG A 28 -9.48 6.01 14.71
N SER A 29 -8.33 5.37 14.57
CA SER A 29 -7.85 4.28 15.42
C SER A 29 -6.39 4.49 15.81
N SER A 30 -5.87 3.73 16.77
CA SER A 30 -4.48 3.88 17.19
C SER A 30 -3.51 3.60 16.04
N TRP A 31 -2.51 4.47 15.89
CA TRP A 31 -1.39 4.26 14.97
C TRP A 31 -0.66 2.95 15.20
N THR A 32 -0.49 2.55 16.46
CA THR A 32 0.24 1.32 16.81
C THR A 32 -0.43 0.07 16.25
N LEU A 33 -1.77 0.06 16.14
CA LEU A 33 -2.51 -1.07 15.55
C LEU A 33 -2.13 -1.29 14.09
N ARG A 34 -1.95 -0.22 13.32
CA ARG A 34 -1.53 -0.34 11.92
C ARG A 34 -0.07 -0.73 11.82
N CYS A 35 0.79 -0.16 12.67
CA CYS A 35 2.21 -0.53 12.70
C CYS A 35 2.39 -2.04 12.91
N ASP A 36 1.67 -2.66 13.85
CA ASP A 36 1.76 -4.10 14.09
C ASP A 36 1.38 -4.91 12.85
N LEU A 37 0.25 -4.58 12.20
CA LEU A 37 -0.20 -5.26 10.98
C LEU A 37 0.80 -5.13 9.82
N VAL A 38 1.35 -3.93 9.62
CA VAL A 38 2.35 -3.67 8.56
C VAL A 38 3.63 -4.44 8.86
N CYS A 39 4.13 -4.40 10.11
CA CYS A 39 5.32 -5.14 10.52
C CYS A 39 5.15 -6.66 10.31
N ASP A 40 4.01 -7.23 10.70
CA ASP A 40 3.73 -8.66 10.51
C ASP A 40 3.71 -9.03 9.03
N TRP A 41 3.08 -8.21 8.19
CA TRP A 41 3.06 -8.42 6.73
C TRP A 41 4.47 -8.33 6.12
N VAL A 42 5.27 -7.33 6.53
CA VAL A 42 6.66 -7.18 6.09
C VAL A 42 7.52 -8.36 6.53
N CYS A 43 7.38 -8.85 7.77
CA CYS A 43 8.09 -10.04 8.24
C CYS A 43 7.75 -11.28 7.41
N ARG A 44 6.46 -11.48 7.07
CA ARG A 44 6.03 -12.56 6.17
C ARG A 44 6.63 -12.40 4.76
N LEU A 45 6.64 -11.19 4.22
CA LEU A 45 7.23 -10.87 2.92
C LEU A 45 8.73 -11.18 2.90
N LEU A 46 9.48 -10.75 3.91
CA LEU A 46 10.93 -11.01 4.01
C LEU A 46 11.22 -12.52 4.16
N ALA A 47 10.40 -13.24 4.93
CA ALA A 47 10.52 -14.69 5.04
C ALA A 47 10.27 -15.39 3.69
N HIS A 48 9.23 -14.98 2.96
CA HIS A 48 8.93 -15.48 1.63
C HIS A 48 10.07 -15.22 0.64
N MET A 49 10.59 -14.00 0.59
CA MET A 49 11.74 -13.65 -0.26
C MET A 49 12.95 -14.53 0.05
N ARG A 50 13.28 -14.74 1.33
CA ARG A 50 14.39 -15.60 1.75
C ARG A 50 14.19 -17.06 1.35
N GLU A 51 12.98 -17.58 1.49
CA GLU A 51 12.64 -18.96 1.12
C GLU A 51 12.78 -19.21 -0.39
N HIS A 52 12.41 -18.23 -1.21
CA HIS A 52 12.39 -18.35 -2.67
C HIS A 52 13.65 -17.78 -3.35
N GLY A 53 14.59 -17.23 -2.57
CA GLY A 53 15.84 -16.66 -3.09
C GLY A 53 15.69 -15.31 -3.80
N HIS A 54 14.62 -14.57 -3.51
CA HIS A 54 14.40 -13.23 -4.08
C HIS A 54 15.22 -12.18 -3.35
N ALA A 55 15.95 -11.36 -4.10
CA ALA A 55 16.71 -10.21 -3.61
C ALA A 55 15.89 -8.91 -3.66
N GLU A 56 14.85 -8.88 -4.50
CA GLU A 56 14.02 -7.70 -4.71
C GLU A 56 12.55 -8.06 -4.84
N VAL A 57 11.69 -7.22 -4.24
CA VAL A 57 10.26 -7.17 -4.51
C VAL A 57 9.84 -5.72 -4.75
N ARG A 58 8.95 -5.51 -5.72
CA ARG A 58 8.30 -4.22 -5.94
C ARG A 58 6.87 -4.41 -6.46
N PRO A 59 5.91 -3.54 -6.08
CA PRO A 59 4.58 -3.60 -6.67
C PRO A 59 4.61 -3.14 -8.13
N ILE A 60 3.84 -3.79 -8.99
CA ILE A 60 3.63 -3.42 -10.39
C ILE A 60 2.14 -3.43 -10.70
N VAL A 61 1.66 -2.50 -11.53
CA VAL A 61 0.28 -2.54 -12.03
C VAL A 61 0.17 -3.66 -13.05
N ALA A 62 -0.46 -4.76 -12.65
CA ALA A 62 -0.71 -5.90 -13.53
C ALA A 62 -1.66 -5.52 -14.68
N ALA A 63 -1.65 -6.29 -15.76
CA ALA A 63 -2.51 -6.03 -16.92
C ALA A 63 -4.01 -6.02 -16.54
N ALA A 64 -4.41 -6.82 -15.55
CA ALA A 64 -5.77 -6.86 -15.02
C ALA A 64 -6.22 -5.51 -14.41
N ASP A 65 -5.28 -4.68 -13.96
CA ASP A 65 -5.53 -3.40 -13.29
C ASP A 65 -5.22 -2.18 -14.19
N ALA A 66 -4.86 -2.38 -15.46
CA ALA A 66 -4.42 -1.31 -16.36
C ALA A 66 -5.47 -0.19 -16.57
N GLY A 67 -6.76 -0.49 -16.38
CA GLY A 67 -7.88 0.45 -16.51
C GLY A 67 -8.37 1.04 -15.18
N MET A 68 -7.65 0.84 -14.09
CA MET A 68 -8.03 1.33 -12.77
C MET A 68 -8.01 2.87 -12.71
N GLN A 69 -9.03 3.46 -12.09
CA GLN A 69 -9.01 4.89 -11.82
C GLN A 69 -7.95 5.22 -10.77
N ARG A 70 -7.14 6.24 -11.05
CA ARG A 70 -6.17 6.79 -10.11
C ARG A 70 -6.84 7.89 -9.30
N LEU A 71 -6.76 7.76 -7.99
CA LEU A 71 -7.34 8.66 -7.01
C LEU A 71 -6.22 9.33 -6.21
N SER A 72 -6.54 10.46 -5.60
CA SER A 72 -5.64 11.11 -4.66
C SER A 72 -5.37 10.20 -3.45
N TRP A 73 -4.24 10.41 -2.76
CA TRP A 73 -3.77 9.56 -1.64
C TRP A 73 -4.85 9.23 -0.58
N ILE A 74 -5.74 10.18 -0.30
CA ILE A 74 -6.90 10.04 0.56
C ILE A 74 -8.04 10.85 -0.04
N GLU A 75 -9.26 10.37 0.07
CA GLU A 75 -10.43 11.11 -0.41
C GLU A 75 -10.85 12.15 0.64
N ALA A 76 -11.27 13.34 0.19
CA ALA A 76 -11.58 14.47 1.09
C ALA A 76 -12.85 14.24 1.93
N ASP A 77 -13.74 13.34 1.50
CA ASP A 77 -14.86 12.88 2.29
C ASP A 77 -14.42 11.98 3.47
N ASN A 78 -13.31 11.26 3.31
CA ASN A 78 -12.70 10.45 4.35
C ASN A 78 -11.84 11.28 5.31
N PHE A 79 -10.93 12.13 4.80
CA PHE A 79 -10.10 13.00 5.65
C PHE A 79 -9.68 14.30 4.94
N ASN A 80 -10.07 15.45 5.50
CA ASN A 80 -9.91 16.78 4.88
C ASN A 80 -9.06 17.76 5.70
N ALA A 81 -8.13 17.27 6.53
CA ALA A 81 -7.25 18.18 7.26
C ALA A 81 -6.42 19.01 6.27
N GLY A 82 -6.45 20.34 6.43
CA GLY A 82 -5.88 21.25 5.45
C GLY A 82 -4.38 21.07 5.18
N TYR A 83 -3.62 20.49 6.12
CA TYR A 83 -2.21 20.15 5.90
C TYR A 83 -2.03 18.99 4.92
N VAL A 84 -2.93 18.00 4.93
CA VAL A 84 -2.93 16.90 3.95
C VAL A 84 -3.31 17.44 2.59
N LEU A 85 -4.39 18.23 2.50
CA LEU A 85 -4.86 18.79 1.23
C LEU A 85 -3.79 19.63 0.52
N ARG A 86 -2.94 20.35 1.26
CA ARG A 86 -1.82 21.10 0.69
C ARG A 86 -0.65 20.24 0.20
N ALA A 87 -0.46 19.06 0.80
CA ALA A 87 0.64 18.15 0.46
C ALA A 87 0.25 17.11 -0.60
N GLN A 88 -1.05 16.91 -0.82
CA GLN A 88 -1.60 15.81 -1.59
C GLN A 88 -1.11 15.76 -3.04
N ASP A 89 -0.95 16.92 -3.69
CA ASP A 89 -0.45 17.03 -5.07
C ASP A 89 1.04 16.63 -5.22
N ALA A 90 1.76 16.46 -4.11
CA ALA A 90 3.14 16.01 -4.08
C ALA A 90 3.28 14.54 -3.64
N MET A 91 2.17 13.87 -3.30
CA MET A 91 2.17 12.48 -2.81
C MET A 91 1.82 11.49 -3.93
N PHE A 92 2.14 10.23 -3.70
CA PHE A 92 1.57 9.12 -4.47
C PHE A 92 0.08 8.97 -4.16
N GLY A 93 -0.68 8.50 -5.14
CA GLY A 93 -2.12 8.29 -5.02
C GLY A 93 -2.51 6.90 -4.53
N GLN A 94 -3.77 6.56 -4.78
CA GLN A 94 -4.32 5.21 -4.63
C GLN A 94 -5.16 4.85 -5.87
N GLY A 95 -5.58 3.60 -5.96
CA GLY A 95 -6.55 3.13 -6.94
C GLY A 95 -7.98 3.14 -6.40
N ASP A 96 -8.94 2.83 -7.27
CA ASP A 96 -10.36 2.67 -6.91
C ASP A 96 -10.71 1.26 -6.37
N ARG A 97 -9.75 0.32 -6.36
CA ARG A 97 -9.94 -1.09 -5.95
C ARG A 97 -8.71 -1.68 -5.28
N GLN A 98 -8.92 -2.77 -4.55
CA GLN A 98 -7.83 -3.58 -3.99
C GLN A 98 -7.02 -4.25 -5.12
N PRO A 99 -5.71 -4.46 -4.97
CA PRO A 99 -4.89 -4.15 -3.78
C PRO A 99 -4.40 -2.70 -3.71
N TRP A 100 -4.88 -1.79 -4.55
CA TRP A 100 -4.32 -0.44 -4.72
C TRP A 100 -4.93 0.64 -3.83
N ARG A 101 -5.74 0.27 -2.84
CA ARG A 101 -6.37 1.19 -1.87
C ARG A 101 -5.56 1.28 -0.58
N HIS A 102 -5.60 2.44 0.08
CA HIS A 102 -4.85 2.72 1.31
C HIS A 102 -5.74 2.90 2.56
N ASP A 103 -7.00 3.27 2.37
CA ASP A 103 -7.83 3.99 3.33
C ASP A 103 -8.81 3.13 4.14
N MET A 104 -8.47 1.85 4.36
CA MET A 104 -9.32 0.93 5.12
C MET A 104 -9.32 1.23 6.62
N GLU A 105 -10.44 0.94 7.28
CA GLU A 105 -10.54 0.98 8.74
C GLU A 105 -9.93 -0.29 9.36
N TYR A 106 -9.47 -0.19 10.61
CA TYR A 106 -8.70 -1.25 11.28
C TYR A 106 -9.36 -2.64 11.24
N ALA A 107 -10.68 -2.70 11.45
CA ALA A 107 -11.41 -3.97 11.50
C ALA A 107 -11.34 -4.74 10.16
N GLU A 108 -11.39 -4.01 9.05
CA GLU A 108 -11.30 -4.55 7.68
C GLU A 108 -9.84 -4.89 7.35
N GLU A 109 -8.92 -3.97 7.66
CA GLU A 109 -7.51 -4.14 7.31
C GLU A 109 -6.85 -5.30 8.03
N ARG A 110 -7.18 -5.51 9.32
CA ARG A 110 -6.67 -6.67 10.06
C ARG A 110 -7.01 -7.98 9.35
N VAL A 111 -8.18 -8.09 8.76
CA VAL A 111 -8.58 -9.30 8.00
C VAL A 111 -7.86 -9.33 6.65
N ALA A 112 -7.94 -8.23 5.89
CA ALA A 112 -7.43 -8.16 4.53
C ALA A 112 -5.90 -8.31 4.44
N LEU A 113 -5.13 -7.66 5.31
CA LEU A 113 -3.67 -7.71 5.29
C LEU A 113 -3.13 -9.03 5.83
N THR A 114 -3.80 -9.60 6.84
CA THR A 114 -3.46 -10.94 7.34
C THR A 114 -3.72 -12.00 6.26
N ALA A 115 -4.84 -11.91 5.53
CA ALA A 115 -5.18 -12.85 4.47
C ALA A 115 -4.44 -12.60 3.14
N ALA A 116 -3.76 -11.45 2.98
CA ALA A 116 -3.09 -11.10 1.73
C ALA A 116 -2.05 -12.15 1.34
N SER A 117 -2.16 -12.65 0.11
CA SER A 117 -1.16 -13.52 -0.50
C SER A 117 0.12 -12.71 -0.81
N LEU A 118 1.27 -13.36 -0.70
CA LEU A 118 2.54 -12.82 -1.16
C LEU A 118 2.83 -13.24 -2.61
N GLN A 119 2.12 -14.23 -3.14
CA GLN A 119 2.13 -14.61 -4.56
C GLN A 119 1.00 -13.86 -5.28
N ASP A 120 1.06 -12.53 -5.22
CA ASP A 120 0.11 -11.63 -5.88
C ASP A 120 0.72 -11.18 -7.22
N ASP A 121 -0.05 -11.18 -8.31
CA ASP A 121 0.42 -10.75 -9.63
C ASP A 121 0.88 -9.28 -9.64
N ALA A 122 0.40 -8.50 -8.67
CA ALA A 122 0.83 -7.13 -8.44
C ALA A 122 2.22 -7.04 -7.75
N LEU A 123 2.85 -8.15 -7.33
CA LEU A 123 4.19 -8.16 -6.74
C LEU A 123 5.20 -8.82 -7.69
N ALA A 124 6.10 -8.01 -8.24
CA ALA A 124 7.21 -8.49 -9.04
C ALA A 124 8.42 -8.82 -8.16
N TYR A 125 8.87 -10.07 -8.22
CA TYR A 125 10.05 -10.57 -7.52
C TYR A 125 11.23 -10.76 -8.47
N ARG A 126 12.45 -10.56 -7.97
CA ARG A 126 13.72 -10.85 -8.65
C ARG A 126 14.72 -11.50 -7.71
#